data_AF-R9JDZ4-F1
#
_entry.id   AF-R9JDZ4-F1
#
_cell.length_a   1.000
_cell.length_b   1.000
_cell.length_c   1.000
_cell.angle_alpha   90.00
_cell.angle_beta   90.00
_cell.angle_gamma   90.00
#
_symmetry.space_group_name_H-M   'P 1'
#
loop_
_entity.id
_entity.type
_entity.pdbx_description
1 polymer ?
#
loop_
_entity_poly.entity_id
_entity_poly.type
_entity_poly.pdbx_seq_one_letter_code
_entity_poly.pdbx_strand_id
1 'polypeptide(L)'
;MRKFLVQQVINGQVCQGIYSEIQLIRYIDMSDCYEGEYKIYDVTEFGQVQEVFYSGWLPNRFIKITDSNGNIVVSGYGTDH
;
A
#
# COMPACT_ATOMS: atom_id res chain seq x y z
N MET A 1 -14.78 2.61 -6.17
CA MET A 1 -13.92 1.54 -5.61
C MET A 1 -12.49 1.95 -5.87
N ARG A 2 -11.68 2.14 -4.83
CA ARG A 2 -10.32 2.66 -5.01
C ARG A 2 -9.39 1.64 -5.66
N LYS A 3 -8.37 2.14 -6.35
CA LYS A 3 -7.36 1.36 -7.06
C LYS A 3 -5.98 1.89 -6.70
N PHE A 4 -5.09 0.98 -6.33
CA PHE A 4 -3.74 1.32 -5.91
C PHE A 4 -2.72 0.61 -6.77
N LEU A 5 -1.80 1.37 -7.34
CA LEU A 5 -0.60 0.83 -7.96
C LEU A 5 0.45 0.66 -6.87
N VAL A 6 0.94 -0.57 -6.68
CA VAL A 6 2.14 -0.82 -5.88
C VAL A 6 3.28 -1.12 -6.83
N GLN A 7 4.41 -0.45 -6.63
CA GLN A 7 5.65 -0.71 -7.37
C GLN A 7 6.76 -1.05 -6.39
N GLN A 8 7.52 -2.10 -6.68
CA GLN A 8 8.64 -2.55 -5.87
C GLN A 8 9.84 -2.86 -6.77
N VAL A 9 11.05 -2.63 -6.27
CA VAL A 9 12.27 -3.07 -6.95
C VAL A 9 12.72 -4.40 -6.37
N ILE A 10 12.70 -5.46 -7.19
CA ILE A 10 13.15 -6.81 -6.82
C ILE A 10 14.26 -7.21 -7.78
N ASN A 11 15.44 -7.53 -7.26
CA ASN A 11 16.63 -7.89 -8.07
C ASN A 11 16.95 -6.87 -9.20
N GLY A 12 16.75 -5.58 -8.92
CA GLY A 12 16.98 -4.50 -9.88
C GLY A 12 15.90 -4.34 -10.96
N GLN A 13 14.80 -5.12 -10.89
CA GLN A 13 13.66 -5.00 -11.78
C GLN A 13 12.47 -4.38 -11.07
N VAL A 14 11.72 -3.53 -11.79
CA VAL A 14 10.48 -2.95 -11.27
C VAL A 14 9.36 -3.98 -11.44
N CYS A 15 8.88 -4.50 -10.32
CA CYS A 15 7.67 -5.32 -10.24
C CYS A 15 6.49 -4.41 -9.84
N GLN A 16 5.32 -4.63 -10.42
CA GLN A 16 4.15 -3.79 -10.14
C GLN A 16 2.83 -4.55 -10.21
N GLY A 17 1.82 -4.04 -9.50
CA GLY A 17 0.46 -4.57 -9.53
C GLY A 17 -0.58 -3.52 -9.15
N ILE A 18 -1.82 -3.70 -9.64
CA ILE A 18 -2.97 -2.88 -9.26
C ILE A 18 -3.85 -3.64 -8.28
N TYR A 19 -4.11 -3.04 -7.13
CA TYR A 19 -4.78 -3.65 -5.99
C TYR A 19 -6.07 -2.87 -5.65
N SER A 20 -7.10 -3.59 -5.22
CA SER A 20 -8.20 -2.97 -4.46
C SER A 20 -7.76 -2.63 -3.03
N GLU A 21 -8.59 -1.92 -2.28
CA GLU A 21 -8.35 -1.59 -0.87
C GLU A 21 -8.01 -2.83 -0.02
N ILE A 22 -8.82 -3.89 -0.14
CA ILE A 22 -8.62 -5.14 0.61
C ILE A 22 -7.33 -5.84 0.16
N GLN A 23 -7.05 -5.87 -1.14
CA GLN A 23 -5.85 -6.51 -1.65
C GLN A 23 -4.59 -5.74 -1.24
N LEU A 24 -4.65 -4.41 -1.15
CA LEU A 24 -3.56 -3.59 -0.66
C LEU A 24 -3.28 -3.84 0.83
N ILE A 25 -4.32 -3.88 1.67
CA ILE A 25 -4.15 -4.23 3.09
C ILE A 25 -3.47 -5.59 3.24
N ARG A 26 -3.91 -6.60 2.46
CA ARG A 26 -3.26 -7.93 2.44
C ARG A 26 -1.83 -7.90 1.94
N TYR A 27 -1.53 -7.06 0.94
CA TYR A 27 -0.16 -6.90 0.45
C TYR A 27 0.76 -6.35 1.56
N ILE A 28 0.28 -5.35 2.31
CA ILE A 28 1.02 -4.76 3.44
C ILE A 28 1.16 -5.74 4.61
N ASP A 29 0.09 -6.49 4.91
CA ASP A 29 0.09 -7.54 5.94
C ASP A 29 1.17 -8.60 5.68
N MET A 30 1.45 -8.88 4.40
CA MET A 30 2.50 -9.81 3.98
C MET A 30 3.82 -9.10 3.59
N SER A 31 3.95 -7.79 3.82
CA SER A 31 5.10 -7.03 3.29
C SER A 31 6.43 -7.45 3.92
N ASP A 32 6.38 -7.99 5.14
CA ASP A 32 7.49 -8.61 5.86
C ASP A 32 8.11 -9.80 5.09
N CYS A 33 7.36 -10.39 4.14
CA CYS A 33 7.84 -11.48 3.28
C CYS A 33 8.58 -10.97 2.02
N TYR A 34 8.62 -9.66 1.78
CA TYR A 34 9.26 -9.08 0.61
C TYR A 34 10.45 -8.20 1.02
N GLU A 35 11.66 -8.58 0.62
CA GLU A 35 12.84 -7.71 0.72
C GLU A 35 12.77 -6.61 -0.36
N GLY A 36 12.85 -5.34 0.04
CA GLY A 36 13.02 -4.21 -0.89
C GLY A 36 12.08 -3.04 -0.67
N GLU A 37 12.46 -1.87 -1.18
CA GLU A 37 11.64 -0.66 -1.13
C GLU A 37 10.46 -0.76 -2.11
N TYR A 38 9.26 -0.38 -1.64
CA TYR A 38 8.07 -0.24 -2.47
C TYR A 38 7.47 1.16 -2.34
N LYS A 39 6.68 1.55 -3.35
CA LYS A 39 5.86 2.76 -3.37
C LYS A 39 4.42 2.41 -3.69
N ILE A 40 3.49 3.15 -3.10
CA ILE A 40 2.04 2.97 -3.30
C ILE A 40 1.50 4.27 -3.91
N TYR A 41 0.66 4.14 -4.93
CA TYR A 41 -0.02 5.26 -5.55
C TYR A 41 -1.52 5.00 -5.66
N ASP A 42 -2.34 5.97 -5.24
CA ASP A 42 -3.76 6.01 -5.60
C ASP A 42 -3.88 6.42 -7.08
N VAL A 43 -4.49 5.54 -7.87
CA VAL A 43 -4.72 5.67 -9.31
C VAL A 43 -6.19 5.47 -9.64
N THR A 44 -7.07 5.73 -8.67
CA THR A 44 -8.52 5.54 -8.80
C THR A 44 -9.09 6.42 -9.91
N GLU A 45 -8.66 7.67 -9.98
CA GLU A 45 -9.11 8.64 -10.98
C GLU A 45 -8.19 8.61 -12.21
N PHE A 46 -8.78 8.48 -13.39
CA PHE A 46 -8.02 8.44 -14.63
C PHE A 46 -7.23 9.73 -14.84
N GLY A 47 -5.93 9.61 -15.12
CA GLY A 47 -5.03 10.75 -15.31
C GLY A 47 -4.52 11.38 -14.01
N GLN A 48 -4.89 10.85 -12.85
CA GLN A 48 -4.35 11.26 -11.55
C GLN A 48 -3.51 10.14 -10.93
N VAL A 49 -2.35 10.51 -10.40
CA VAL A 49 -1.47 9.61 -9.67
C VAL A 49 -1.05 10.32 -8.41
N GLN A 50 -1.45 9.79 -7.26
CA GLN A 50 -1.12 10.37 -5.96
C GLN A 50 -0.36 9.34 -5.12
N GLU A 51 0.86 9.67 -4.71
CA GLU A 51 1.62 8.81 -3.78
C GLU A 51 0.93 8.79 -2.41
N VAL A 52 0.82 7.60 -1.82
CA VAL A 52 0.26 7.37 -0.50
C VAL A 52 1.19 6.50 0.33
N PHE A 53 1.11 6.63 1.64
CA PHE A 53 2.16 6.19 2.55
C PHE A 53 1.60 5.24 3.60
N TYR A 54 2.19 4.06 3.71
CA TYR A 54 1.98 3.19 4.86
C TYR A 54 2.61 3.82 6.10
N SER A 55 1.83 3.99 7.17
CA SER A 55 2.30 4.63 8.41
C SER A 55 3.13 3.72 9.33
N GLY A 56 3.51 2.52 8.87
CA GLY A 56 4.15 1.49 9.70
C GLY A 56 3.15 0.70 10.55
N TRP A 57 3.67 -0.30 11.27
CA TRP A 57 2.88 -1.20 12.09
C TRP A 57 2.30 -0.48 13.30
N LEU A 58 0.97 -0.39 13.38
CA LEU A 58 0.26 0.21 14.51
C LEU A 58 -0.29 -0.89 15.45
N PRO A 59 -0.59 -0.56 16.72
CA PRO A 59 -1.15 -1.51 17.68
C PRO A 59 -2.38 -2.25 17.15
N ASN A 60 -2.57 -3.48 17.61
CA ASN A 60 -3.68 -4.35 17.20
C ASN A 60 -3.74 -4.63 15.70
N ARG A 61 -2.58 -4.71 15.03
CA ARG A 61 -2.47 -5.02 13.59
C ARG A 61 -3.19 -4.03 12.70
N PHE A 62 -3.32 -2.80 13.17
CA PHE A 62 -3.99 -1.77 12.40
C PHE A 62 -3.07 -1.27 11.30
N ILE A 63 -3.52 -1.40 10.06
CA ILE A 63 -2.80 -0.92 8.88
C ILE A 63 -3.48 0.36 8.42
N LYS A 64 -2.70 1.43 8.32
CA LYS A 64 -3.16 2.76 7.90
C LYS A 64 -2.31 3.29 6.76
N ILE A 65 -2.98 3.75 5.72
CA ILE A 65 -2.37 4.34 4.53
C ILE A 65 -2.89 5.78 4.39
N THR A 66 -1.99 6.74 4.27
CA THR A 66 -2.33 8.17 4.26
C THR A 66 -1.84 8.88 3.01
N ASP A 67 -2.50 9.97 2.65
CA ASP A 67 -1.96 10.91 1.67
C ASP A 67 -0.79 11.73 2.25
N SER A 68 -0.23 12.61 1.44
CA SER A 68 0.84 13.54 1.84
C SER A 68 0.43 14.55 2.93
N ASN A 69 -0.87 14.76 3.15
CA ASN A 69 -1.39 15.65 4.19
C ASN A 69 -1.71 14.89 5.49
N GLY A 70 -1.51 13.56 5.52
CA GLY A 70 -1.82 12.72 6.67
C GLY A 70 -3.29 12.27 6.76
N ASN A 71 -4.12 12.56 5.74
CA ASN A 71 -5.49 12.08 5.70
C ASN A 71 -5.51 10.58 5.43
N ILE A 72 -6.41 9.85 6.09
CA ILE A 72 -6.57 8.41 5.88
C ILE A 72 -7.19 8.16 4.51
N VAL A 73 -6.47 7.40 3.68
CA VAL A 73 -6.90 6.98 2.35
C VAL A 73 -7.49 5.57 2.42
N VAL A 74 -6.81 4.66 3.10
CA VAL A 74 -7.29 3.29 3.36
C VAL A 74 -6.86 2.90 4.75
N SER A 75 -7.71 2.14 5.43
CA SER A 75 -7.38 1.50 6.69
C SER A 75 -8.02 0.12 6.77
N GLY A 76 -7.36 -0.77 7.49
CA GLY A 76 -7.86 -2.11 7.74
C GLY A 76 -7.07 -2.78 8.85
N TYR A 77 -7.39 -4.05 9.10
CA TYR A 77 -6.66 -4.88 10.04
C TYR A 77 -5.96 -5.99 9.27
N GLY A 78 -4.69 -6.19 9.59
CA GLY A 78 -3.93 -7.35 9.16
C GLY A 78 -4.49 -8.64 9.75
N THR A 79 -4.19 -9.76 9.09
CA THR A 79 -4.57 -11.08 9.57
C THR A 79 -3.45 -11.75 10.36
N ASP A 80 -2.19 -11.37 10.11
CA ASP A 80 -1.02 -11.95 10.77
C ASP A 80 -0.03 -10.89 11.28
N HIS A 81 0.76 -11.31 12.28
CA HIS A 81 1.67 -10.56 13.17
C HIS A 81 1.01 -9.76 14.31
#